data_AF-A0A3M1I4K3-F1
#
_entry.id   AF-A0A3M1I4K3-F1
#
_cell.length_a   1.000
_cell.length_b   1.000
_cell.length_c   1.000
_cell.angle_alpha   90.00
_cell.angle_beta   90.00
_cell.angle_gamma   90.00
#
_symmetry.space_group_name_H-M   'P 1'
#
loop_
_entity.id
_entity.type
_entity.pdbx_description
1 polymer ?
#
loop_
_entity_poly.entity_id
_entity_poly.type
_entity_poly.pdbx_seq_one_letter_code
_entity_poly.pdbx_strand_id
1 'polypeptide(L)'
;MSKAIIDRLSRVQGQIEAVKKMIEAEETDCLKVMQMMKASTNALKKASEAYIQEYVQTCVQTNMAEPELKAKLEAIIKSAFFL
;
A
#
# COMPACT_ATOMS: atom_id res chain seq x y z
N MET A 1 8.37 -8.30 12.55
CA MET A 1 7.23 -8.09 11.64
C MET A 1 6.20 -7.22 12.35
N SER A 2 6.00 -5.96 11.93
CA SER A 2 5.05 -5.07 12.60
C SER A 2 3.61 -5.48 12.39
N LYS A 3 2.98 -5.84 13.52
CA LYS A 3 1.53 -6.08 13.62
C LYS A 3 0.72 -4.92 13.02
N ALA A 4 1.22 -3.69 13.15
CA ALA A 4 0.53 -2.50 12.65
C ALA A 4 0.40 -2.45 11.12
N ILE A 5 1.40 -2.94 10.37
CA ILE A 5 1.30 -3.02 8.90
C ILE A 5 0.33 -4.12 8.49
N ILE A 6 0.35 -5.27 9.17
CA ILE A 6 -0.61 -6.35 8.93
C ILE A 6 -2.04 -5.86 9.18
N ASP A 7 -2.30 -5.17 10.30
CA ASP A 7 -3.61 -4.61 10.60
C ASP A 7 -4.08 -3.62 9.52
N ARG A 8 -3.17 -2.83 8.94
CA ARG A 8 -3.49 -1.93 7.82
C ARG A 8 -3.86 -2.70 6.55
N LEU A 9 -3.11 -3.73 6.21
CA LEU A 9 -3.38 -4.58 5.04
C LEU A 9 -4.71 -5.34 5.19
N SER A 10 -5.02 -5.86 6.38
CA SER A 10 -6.31 -6.50 6.66
C SER A 10 -7.49 -5.54 6.46
N ARG A 11 -7.34 -4.24 6.79
CA ARG A 11 -8.36 -3.23 6.50
C ARG A 11 -8.55 -3.02 5.00
N VAL A 12 -7.45 -2.89 4.24
CA VAL A 12 -7.51 -2.77 2.77
C VAL A 12 -8.21 -3.99 2.15
N GLN A 13 -7.88 -5.19 2.62
CA GLN A 13 -8.54 -6.42 2.17
C GLN A 13 -10.05 -6.39 2.41
N GLY A 14 -10.50 -5.92 3.59
CA GLY A 14 -11.92 -5.76 3.88
C GLY A 14 -12.62 -4.74 2.96
N GLN A 15 -11.92 -3.65 2.60
CA GLN A 15 -12.46 -2.67 1.66
C GLN A 15 -12.57 -3.22 0.23
N ILE A 16 -11.58 -4.00 -0.23
CA ILE A 16 -11.62 -4.68 -1.53
C ILE A 16 -12.78 -5.69 -1.58
N GLU A 17 -12.96 -6.47 -0.51
CA GLU A 17 -14.06 -7.43 -0.40
C GLU A 17 -15.42 -6.73 -0.43
N ALA A 18 -15.55 -5.56 0.23
CA ALA A 18 -16.77 -4.76 0.15
C ALA A 18 -17.04 -4.25 -1.27
N VAL A 19 -16.01 -3.79 -2.00
CA VAL A 19 -16.14 -3.37 -3.40
C VAL A 19 -16.60 -4.53 -4.28
N LYS A 20 -16.01 -5.71 -4.12
CA LYS A 20 -16.42 -6.92 -4.84
C LYS A 20 -17.90 -7.23 -4.59
N LYS A 21 -18.35 -7.22 -3.34
CA LYS A 21 -19.76 -7.46 -2.99
C LYS A 21 -20.72 -6.42 -3.59
N MET A 22 -20.32 -5.15 -3.66
CA MET A 22 -21.12 -4.11 -4.32
C MET A 22 -21.30 -4.41 -5.82
N ILE A 23 -20.23 -4.86 -6.50
CA ILE A 23 -20.30 -5.23 -7.91
C ILE A 23 -21.15 -6.49 -8.12
N GLU A 24 -20.96 -7.53 -7.29
CA GLU A 24 -21.75 -8.77 -7.34
C GLU A 24 -23.24 -8.54 -7.07
N ALA A 25 -23.58 -7.54 -6.23
CA ALA A 25 -24.95 -7.14 -5.93
C ALA A 25 -25.54 -6.15 -6.96
N GLU A 26 -24.84 -5.88 -8.07
CA GLU A 26 -25.24 -4.93 -9.11
C GLU A 26 -25.56 -3.52 -8.55
N GLU A 27 -24.73 -3.02 -7.62
CA GLU A 27 -24.85 -1.66 -7.07
C GLU A 27 -24.91 -0.61 -8.18
N THR A 28 -25.98 0.19 -8.19
CA THR A 28 -26.27 1.15 -9.25
C THR A 28 -25.66 2.53 -8.98
N ASP A 29 -25.26 2.80 -7.73
CA ASP A 29 -24.54 4.03 -7.38
C ASP A 29 -23.04 3.91 -7.71
N CYS A 30 -22.70 4.26 -8.95
CA CYS A 30 -21.32 4.31 -9.43
C CYS A 30 -20.42 5.24 -8.59
N LEU A 31 -20.97 6.34 -8.07
CA LEU A 31 -20.20 7.30 -7.28
C LEU A 31 -19.76 6.66 -5.96
N LYS A 32 -20.64 5.92 -5.29
CA LYS A 32 -20.35 5.18 -4.07
C LYS A 32 -19.27 4.11 -4.28
N VAL A 33 -19.38 3.32 -5.36
CA VAL A 33 -18.35 2.31 -5.70
C VAL A 33 -16.99 2.97 -5.91
N MET A 34 -16.94 4.07 -6.68
CA MET A 34 -15.71 4.82 -6.93
C MET A 34 -15.12 5.47 -5.67
N GLN A 35 -15.96 5.99 -4.77
CA GLN A 35 -15.51 6.51 -3.48
C GLN A 35 -14.86 5.43 -2.62
N MET A 36 -15.43 4.22 -2.61
CA MET A 36 -14.87 3.07 -1.91
C MET A 36 -13.56 2.61 -2.53
N MET A 37 -13.46 2.52 -3.86
CA MET A 37 -12.20 2.23 -4.55
C MET A 37 -11.12 3.27 -4.20
N LYS A 38 -11.46 4.56 -4.22
CA LYS A 38 -10.54 5.64 -3.83
C LYS A 38 -10.09 5.52 -2.37
N ALA A 39 -10.99 5.14 -1.46
CA ALA A 39 -10.66 4.89 -0.07
C ALA A 39 -9.69 3.72 0.08
N SER A 40 -9.92 2.61 -0.64
CA SER A 40 -9.03 1.45 -0.70
C SER A 40 -7.63 1.82 -1.19
N THR A 41 -7.53 2.56 -2.29
CA THR A 41 -6.25 3.02 -2.84
C THR A 41 -5.49 3.90 -1.83
N ASN A 42 -6.17 4.85 -1.19
CA ASN A 42 -5.55 5.71 -0.18
C ASN A 42 -5.09 4.92 1.05
N ALA A 43 -5.85 3.91 1.49
CA ALA A 43 -5.48 3.05 2.60
C ALA A 43 -4.25 2.19 2.26
N LEU A 44 -4.19 1.66 1.04
CA LEU A 44 -3.03 0.91 0.55
C LEU A 44 -1.78 1.80 0.48
N LYS A 45 -1.89 3.02 -0.06
CA LYS A 45 -0.78 3.98 -0.08
C LYS A 45 -0.22 4.24 1.31
N LYS A 46 -1.08 4.48 2.30
CA LYS A 46 -0.68 4.66 3.70
C LYS A 46 -0.05 3.40 4.33
N ALA A 47 -0.42 2.21 3.86
CA ALA A 47 0.25 0.97 4.28
C ALA A 47 1.66 0.88 3.70
N SER A 48 1.83 1.21 2.41
CA SER A 48 3.15 1.26 1.74
C SER A 48 4.09 2.28 2.38
N GLU A 49 3.60 3.47 2.72
CA GLU A 49 4.36 4.51 3.44
C GLU A 49 4.87 3.99 4.80
N ALA A 50 3.99 3.38 5.59
CA ALA A 50 4.35 2.81 6.89
C ALA A 50 5.35 1.66 6.74
N TYR A 51 5.17 0.79 5.74
CA TYR A 51 6.11 -0.29 5.44
C TYR A 51 7.51 0.26 5.15
N ILE A 52 7.62 1.30 4.34
CA ILE A 52 8.92 1.89 3.98
C ILE A 52 9.60 2.53 5.18
N GLN A 53 8.85 3.30 5.98
CA GLN A 53 9.39 3.93 7.19
C GLN A 53 9.98 2.91 8.16
N GLU A 54 9.36 1.73 8.27
CA GLU A 54 9.80 0.69 9.20
C GLU A 54 10.85 -0.25 8.61
N TYR A 55 10.69 -0.66 7.35
CA TYR A 55 11.50 -1.71 6.75
C TYR A 55 12.64 -1.20 5.89
N VAL A 56 12.65 0.04 5.38
CA VAL A 56 13.81 0.51 4.60
C VAL A 56 15.08 0.50 5.44
N GLN A 57 15.01 0.84 6.73
CA GLN A 57 16.18 0.75 7.63
C GLN A 57 16.69 -0.69 7.82
N THR A 58 15.83 -1.70 7.65
CA THR A 58 16.16 -3.10 7.87
C THR A 58 16.50 -3.84 6.56
N CYS A 59 15.88 -3.42 5.45
CA CYS A 59 16.00 -4.03 4.12
C CYS A 59 17.22 -3.50 3.35
N VAL A 60 17.68 -2.31 3.72
CA VAL A 60 18.91 -1.72 3.22
C VAL A 60 20.04 -2.12 4.17
N GLN A 61 20.78 -3.16 3.79
CA GLN A 61 21.93 -3.62 4.57
C GLN A 61 23.05 -2.57 4.55
N THR A 62 23.73 -2.42 5.69
CA THR A 62 24.89 -1.53 5.87
C THR A 62 26.13 -1.93 5.06
N ASN A 63 26.12 -3.07 4.36
CA ASN A 63 27.26 -3.59 3.58
C ASN A 63 27.13 -3.36 2.07
N MET A 64 26.16 -2.57 1.61
CA MET A 64 26.01 -2.24 0.18
C MET A 64 26.98 -1.12 -0.24
N ALA A 65 27.51 -1.19 -1.46
CA ALA A 65 28.25 -0.08 -2.05
C ALA A 65 27.31 1.12 -2.28
N GLU A 66 27.80 2.34 -2.05
CA GLU A 66 27.01 3.58 -2.11
C GLU A 66 26.17 3.76 -3.41
N PRO A 67 26.69 3.44 -4.62
CA PRO A 67 25.88 3.54 -5.84
C PRO A 67 24.70 2.56 -5.87
N GLU A 68 24.90 1.35 -5.37
CA GLU A 68 23.87 0.30 -5.33
C GLU A 68 22.79 0.61 -4.30
N LEU A 69 23.21 1.12 -3.14
CA LEU A 69 22.35 1.65 -2.09
C LEU A 69 21.43 2.75 -2.63
N LYS A 70 22.01 3.75 -3.30
CA LYS A 70 21.25 4.86 -3.88
C LYS A 70 20.21 4.38 -4.91
N ALA A 71 20.60 3.48 -5.81
CA ALA A 71 19.70 2.93 -6.82
C ALA A 71 18.53 2.15 -6.19
N LYS A 72 18.77 1.32 -5.15
CA LYS A 72 17.69 0.63 -4.44
C LYS A 72 16.75 1.59 -3.72
N LEU A 73 17.29 2.61 -3.05
CA LEU A 73 16.47 3.62 -2.37
C LEU A 73 15.58 4.38 -3.35
N GLU A 74 16.12 4.80 -4.50
CA GLU A 74 15.34 5.46 -5.56
C GLU A 74 14.23 4.56 -6.10
N ALA A 75 14.50 3.27 -6.31
CA ALA A 75 13.50 2.30 -6.75
C ALA A 75 12.36 2.12 -5.73
N ILE A 76 12.70 2.03 -4.45
CA ILE A 76 11.72 1.88 -3.35
C ILE A 76 10.85 3.13 -3.21
N ILE A 77 11.43 4.31 -3.28
CA ILE A 77 10.67 5.58 -3.21
C ILE A 77 9.73 5.68 -4.41
N LYS A 78 10.19 5.33 -5.62
CA LYS A 78 9.34 5.38 -6.81
C LYS A 78 8.12 4.45 -6.71
N SER A 79 8.28 3.22 -6.22
CA SER A 79 7.19 2.25 -6.11
C SER A 79 6.14 2.61 -5.05
N ALA A 80 6.51 3.42 -4.07
CA ALA A 80 5.63 3.82 -2.97
C ALA A 80 4.68 4.97 -3.30
N PHE A 81 5.16 5.92 -4.10
CA PHE A 81 4.53 7.24 -4.23
C PHE A 81 3.99 7.54 -5.63
N PHE A 82 4.38 6.79 -6.66
CA PHE A 82 4.05 7.07 -8.07
C PHE A 82 3.19 6.00 -8.76
N LEU A 83 2.53 5.12 -7.99
CA LEU A 83 1.40 4.32 -8.49
C LEU A 83 0.20 5.22 -8.82
#